data_AF-A0A845F0V7-F1
#
_entry.id   AF-A0A845F0V7-F1
#
_cell.length_a   1.000
_cell.length_b   1.000
_cell.length_c   1.000
_cell.angle_alpha   90.00
_cell.angle_beta   90.00
_cell.angle_gamma   90.00
#
_symmetry.space_group_name_H-M   'P 1'
#
loop_
_entity.id
_entity.type
_entity.pdbx_description
1 polymer ?
#
loop_
_entity_poly.entity_id
_entity_poly.type
_entity_poly.pdbx_seq_one_letter_code
_entity_poly.pdbx_strand_id
1 'polypeptide(L)'
;MNQNEVIPFYKRLFLFLTLSILLGACGFFSQGNDSDEETIDKAKKSVERFILHNYEEIESVEITRSYESEMGGLTIEGTVNDGSAEFTAGVRSDFSIGHLAPGEDFPDMKEACKEQICE
;
A
#
# COMPACT_ATOMS: atom_id res chain seq x y z
N MET A 1 -9.13 -53.66 32.66
CA MET A 1 -10.57 -53.36 32.50
C MET A 1 -10.69 -51.90 32.09
N ASN A 2 -11.14 -51.69 30.85
CA ASN A 2 -11.18 -50.39 30.18
C ASN A 2 -12.44 -49.64 30.63
N GLN A 3 -12.30 -48.56 31.41
CA GLN A 3 -13.43 -47.70 31.76
C GLN A 3 -13.58 -46.65 30.66
N ASN A 4 -14.48 -46.94 29.72
CA ASN A 4 -14.97 -45.93 28.78
C ASN A 4 -15.74 -44.88 29.58
N GLU A 5 -15.10 -43.76 29.88
CA GLU A 5 -15.80 -42.59 30.42
C GLU A 5 -16.75 -42.04 29.36
N VAL A 6 -18.03 -42.39 29.49
CA VAL A 6 -19.09 -41.89 28.61
C VAL A 6 -19.32 -40.42 28.97
N ILE A 7 -18.69 -39.53 28.21
CA ILE A 7 -18.84 -38.09 28.35
C ILE A 7 -20.33 -37.74 28.16
N PRO A 8 -20.99 -37.09 29.15
CA PRO A 8 -22.42 -36.85 29.07
C PRO A 8 -22.77 -35.90 27.92
N PHE A 9 -23.91 -36.12 27.29
CA PHE A 9 -24.32 -35.47 26.04
C PHE A 9 -24.27 -33.94 26.10
N TYR A 10 -24.68 -33.35 27.23
CA TYR A 10 -24.65 -31.89 27.43
C TYR A 10 -23.23 -31.31 27.48
N LYS A 11 -22.24 -32.09 27.95
CA LYS A 11 -20.84 -31.68 28.04
C LYS A 11 -20.14 -31.74 26.67
N ARG A 12 -20.54 -32.70 25.82
CA ARG A 12 -20.18 -32.69 24.39
C ARG A 12 -20.82 -31.51 23.65
N LEU A 13 -22.11 -31.25 23.89
CA LEU A 13 -22.83 -30.13 23.26
C LEU A 13 -22.22 -28.77 23.63
N PHE A 14 -21.86 -28.56 24.89
CA PHE A 14 -21.20 -27.33 25.35
C PHE A 14 -19.82 -27.15 24.70
N LEU A 15 -19.06 -28.23 24.54
CA LEU A 15 -17.72 -28.21 23.93
C LEU A 15 -17.77 -27.87 22.44
N PHE A 16 -18.80 -28.33 21.72
CA PHE A 16 -19.04 -27.92 20.33
C PHE A 16 -19.49 -26.45 20.23
N LEU A 17 -20.35 -25.99 21.13
CA LEU A 17 -20.84 -24.60 21.13
C LEU A 17 -19.70 -23.59 21.34
N THR A 18 -18.76 -23.88 22.23
CA THR A 18 -17.57 -23.01 22.45
C THR A 18 -16.61 -23.02 21.26
N LEU A 19 -16.50 -24.14 20.55
CA LEU A 19 -15.63 -24.25 19.37
C LEU A 19 -16.19 -23.45 18.19
N SER A 20 -17.51 -23.41 18.02
CA SER A 20 -18.17 -22.60 16.99
C SER A 20 -17.99 -21.09 17.17
N ILE A 21 -17.91 -20.61 18.43
CA ILE A 21 -17.67 -19.19 18.73
C ILE A 21 -16.22 -18.79 18.40
N LEU A 22 -15.24 -19.67 18.60
CA LEU A 22 -13.84 -19.43 18.20
C LEU A 22 -13.66 -19.35 16.68
N LEU A 23 -14.40 -20.15 15.91
CA LEU A 23 -14.32 -20.20 14.45
C LEU A 23 -15.13 -19.08 13.76
N GLY A 24 -16.14 -18.52 14.42
CA GLY A 24 -17.03 -17.49 13.86
C GLY A 24 -16.52 -16.05 13.94
N ALA A 25 -15.44 -15.79 14.68
CA ALA A 25 -14.95 -14.43 14.93
C ALA A 25 -13.98 -13.88 13.86
N CYS A 26 -13.47 -14.72 12.95
CA CYS A 26 -12.49 -14.28 11.94
C CYS A 26 -13.11 -13.72 10.65
N GLY A 27 -14.45 -13.68 10.53
CA GLY A 27 -15.13 -13.34 9.28
C GLY A 27 -15.87 -12.00 9.23
N PHE A 28 -15.86 -11.20 10.31
CA PHE A 28 -16.76 -10.03 10.46
C PHE A 28 -16.06 -8.66 10.45
N PHE A 29 -14.76 -8.60 10.12
CA PHE A 29 -14.03 -7.34 9.94
C PHE A 29 -13.38 -7.27 8.55
N SER A 30 -14.20 -7.31 7.49
CA SER A 30 -13.79 -6.74 6.20
C SER A 30 -14.72 -5.57 5.89
N GLN A 31 -14.40 -4.42 6.50
CA GLN A 31 -14.89 -3.13 6.07
C GLN A 31 -13.72 -2.43 5.38
N GLY A 32 -13.57 -2.69 4.09
CA GLY A 32 -12.88 -1.82 3.13
C GLY A 32 -13.85 -1.63 1.96
N ASN A 33 -13.82 -0.59 1.13
CA ASN A 33 -12.64 -0.27 0.33
C ASN A 33 -12.71 1.16 -0.31
N ASP A 34 -13.57 2.08 0.12
CA ASP A 34 -13.64 3.42 -0.50
C ASP A 34 -12.57 4.39 0.04
N SER A 35 -12.28 4.29 1.34
CA SER A 35 -11.29 5.16 2.01
C SER A 35 -9.85 4.93 1.52
N ASP A 36 -9.54 3.71 1.07
CA ASP A 36 -8.20 3.32 0.64
C ASP A 36 -7.96 3.73 -0.83
N GLU A 37 -8.98 3.63 -1.69
CA GLU A 37 -8.87 4.02 -3.10
C GLU A 37 -8.65 5.54 -3.27
N GLU A 38 -9.40 6.37 -2.54
CA GLU A 38 -9.22 7.84 -2.57
C GLU A 38 -7.82 8.24 -2.06
N THR A 39 -7.33 7.54 -1.03
CA THR A 39 -5.99 7.77 -0.46
C THR A 39 -4.90 7.41 -1.46
N ILE A 40 -5.03 6.26 -2.14
CA ILE A 40 -4.09 5.82 -3.17
C ILE A 40 -4.12 6.77 -4.38
N ASP A 41 -5.29 7.23 -4.82
CA ASP A 41 -5.40 8.19 -5.92
C ASP A 41 -4.72 9.53 -5.61
N LYS A 42 -4.91 10.06 -4.39
CA LYS A 42 -4.20 11.27 -3.94
C LYS A 42 -2.69 11.09 -3.92
N ALA A 43 -2.22 9.95 -3.43
CA ALA A 43 -0.79 9.63 -3.42
C ALA A 43 -0.21 9.57 -4.84
N LYS A 44 -0.91 8.90 -5.78
CA LYS A 44 -0.52 8.82 -7.20
C LYS A 44 -0.41 10.19 -7.84
N LYS A 45 -1.42 11.04 -7.66
CA LYS A 45 -1.42 12.42 -8.17
C LYS A 45 -0.31 13.28 -7.57
N SER A 46 0.03 13.06 -6.30
CA SER A 46 1.13 13.76 -5.64
C SER A 46 2.48 13.39 -6.27
N VAL A 47 2.71 12.10 -6.50
CA VAL A 47 3.92 11.61 -7.18
C VAL A 47 4.02 12.14 -8.61
N GLU A 48 2.94 12.05 -9.38
CA GLU A 48 2.89 12.58 -10.74
C GLU A 48 3.23 14.08 -10.77
N ARG A 49 2.59 14.87 -9.90
CA ARG A 49 2.87 16.31 -9.81
C ARG A 49 4.33 16.58 -9.43
N PHE A 50 4.85 15.87 -8.44
CA PHE A 50 6.23 16.03 -7.98
C PHE A 50 7.21 15.78 -9.13
N ILE A 51 7.04 14.69 -9.88
CA ILE A 51 7.90 14.37 -11.01
C ILE A 51 7.85 15.47 -12.08
N LEU A 52 6.64 15.86 -12.51
CA LEU A 52 6.45 16.90 -13.53
C LEU A 52 7.04 18.26 -13.14
N HIS A 53 6.99 18.62 -11.85
CA HIS A 53 7.48 19.90 -11.37
C HIS A 53 9.00 19.91 -11.18
N ASN A 54 9.60 18.79 -10.79
CA ASN A 54 11.01 18.74 -10.37
C ASN A 54 11.98 18.27 -11.45
N TYR A 55 11.52 17.51 -12.45
CA TYR A 55 12.41 16.85 -13.41
C TYR A 55 12.25 17.41 -14.83
N GLU A 56 13.37 17.45 -15.56
CA GLU A 56 13.42 17.91 -16.93
C GLU A 56 12.84 16.86 -17.89
N GLU A 57 12.34 17.32 -19.03
CA GLU A 57 11.97 16.45 -20.17
C GLU A 57 11.00 15.29 -19.82
N ILE A 58 10.09 15.51 -18.87
CA ILE A 58 9.00 14.58 -18.58
C ILE A 58 7.86 14.80 -19.57
N GLU A 59 7.62 13.82 -20.43
CA GLU A 59 6.53 13.76 -21.40
C GLU A 59 5.33 12.96 -20.86
N SER A 60 5.60 11.85 -20.16
CA SER A 60 4.57 10.99 -19.57
C SER A 60 5.03 10.37 -18.24
N VAL A 61 4.05 10.07 -17.38
CA VAL A 61 4.24 9.34 -16.12
C VAL A 61 3.20 8.23 -16.08
N GLU A 62 3.63 6.98 -15.93
CA GLU A 62 2.74 5.83 -15.82
C GLU A 62 2.94 5.14 -14.48
N ILE A 63 1.85 4.97 -13.72
CA ILE A 63 1.89 4.25 -12.44
C ILE A 63 1.69 2.76 -12.69
N THR A 64 2.68 1.95 -12.35
CA THR A 64 2.64 0.49 -12.55
C THR A 64 2.16 -0.25 -11.32
N ARG A 65 2.55 0.20 -10.12
CA ARG A 65 2.14 -0.42 -8.84
C ARG A 65 1.98 0.59 -7.72
N SER A 66 1.11 0.24 -6.78
CA SER A 66 0.97 0.95 -5.51
C SER A 66 0.70 -0.05 -4.40
N TYR A 67 1.42 0.02 -3.30
CA TYR A 67 1.24 -0.84 -2.14
C TYR A 67 1.59 -0.11 -0.85
N GLU A 68 1.00 -0.56 0.25
CA GLU A 68 1.34 -0.07 1.58
C GLU A 68 2.47 -0.93 2.17
N SER A 69 3.46 -0.25 2.74
CA SER A 69 4.52 -0.90 3.52
C SER A 69 4.00 -1.35 4.89
N GLU A 70 4.68 -2.30 5.53
CA GLU A 70 4.33 -2.74 6.90
C GLU A 70 4.34 -1.60 7.94
N MET A 71 5.02 -0.49 7.62
CA MET A 71 5.10 0.72 8.45
C MET A 71 3.99 1.74 8.15
N GLY A 72 3.03 1.42 7.28
CA GLY A 72 1.89 2.27 6.92
C GLY A 72 2.20 3.40 5.93
N GLY A 73 3.40 3.41 5.35
CA GLY A 73 3.76 4.32 4.25
C GLY A 73 3.33 3.74 2.90
N LEU A 74 2.92 4.60 1.96
CA LEU A 74 2.58 4.16 0.61
C LEU A 74 3.80 4.19 -0.30
N THR A 75 4.04 3.09 -1.01
CA THR A 75 5.03 3.02 -2.08
C THR A 75 4.32 3.04 -3.42
N ILE A 76 4.80 3.88 -4.33
CA ILE A 76 4.31 4.00 -5.70
C ILE A 76 5.46 3.71 -6.64
N GLU A 77 5.27 2.76 -7.54
CA GLU A 77 6.22 2.41 -8.59
C GLU A 77 5.62 2.79 -9.93
N GLY A 78 6.48 3.21 -10.86
CA GLY A 78 6.05 3.66 -12.16
C GLY A 78 7.21 3.85 -13.13
N THR A 79 6.86 4.38 -14.30
CA THR A 79 7.81 4.73 -15.35
C THR A 79 7.56 6.14 -15.86
N VAL A 80 8.58 6.71 -16.51
CA VAL A 80 8.48 7.99 -17.24
C VAL A 80 8.81 7.81 -18.70
N ASN A 81 8.30 8.73 -19.53
CA ASN A 81 8.51 8.81 -20.98
C ASN A 81 8.31 7.43 -21.64
N ASP A 82 7.10 6.91 -21.48
CA ASP A 82 6.61 5.67 -22.10
C ASP A 82 7.47 4.43 -21.80
N GLY A 83 7.97 4.34 -20.55
CA GLY A 83 8.75 3.20 -20.09
C GLY A 83 10.25 3.34 -20.25
N SER A 84 10.76 4.52 -20.63
CA SER A 84 12.21 4.75 -20.79
C SER A 84 13.00 4.56 -19.50
N ALA A 85 12.44 4.97 -18.36
CA ALA A 85 13.08 4.88 -17.05
C ALA A 85 12.04 4.59 -15.96
N GLU A 86 12.45 3.81 -14.96
CA GLU A 86 11.62 3.43 -13.82
C GLU A 86 11.80 4.39 -12.63
N PHE A 87 10.83 4.43 -11.72
CA PHE A 87 10.99 5.08 -10.42
C PHE A 87 10.25 4.34 -9.32
N THR A 88 10.69 4.58 -8.09
CA THR A 88 9.98 4.20 -6.86
C THR A 88 9.87 5.41 -5.93
N ALA A 89 8.65 5.77 -5.55
CA ALA A 89 8.34 6.88 -4.68
C ALA A 89 7.78 6.39 -3.33
N GLY A 90 8.35 6.89 -2.23
CA GLY A 90 7.77 6.75 -0.90
C GLY A 90 6.91 7.97 -0.57
N VAL A 91 5.62 7.73 -0.31
CA VAL A 91 4.63 8.75 0.02
C VAL A 91 4.28 8.68 1.51
N ARG A 92 4.33 9.84 2.17
CA ARG A 92 4.02 9.97 3.61
C ARG A 92 2.51 10.06 3.81
N SER A 93 2.06 9.95 5.06
CA SER A 93 0.63 10.01 5.41
C SER A 93 -0.05 11.35 5.11
N ASP A 94 0.70 12.43 4.94
CA ASP A 94 0.22 13.74 4.48
C ASP A 94 0.27 13.92 2.95
N PHE A 95 0.52 12.83 2.22
CA PHE A 95 0.72 12.78 0.77
C PHE A 95 1.96 13.51 0.24
N SER A 96 2.84 13.99 1.11
CA SER A 96 4.14 14.53 0.69
C SER A 96 5.09 13.41 0.24
N ILE A 97 5.97 13.73 -0.72
CA ILE A 97 6.97 12.78 -1.21
C ILE A 97 8.11 12.73 -0.20
N GLY A 98 8.23 11.59 0.50
CA GLY A 98 9.32 11.36 1.44
C GLY A 98 10.64 11.04 0.74
N HIS A 99 10.56 10.34 -0.40
CA HIS A 99 11.70 9.97 -1.21
C HIS A 99 11.26 9.60 -2.64
N LEU A 100 12.12 9.86 -3.62
CA LEU A 100 12.06 9.30 -4.97
C LEU A 100 13.39 8.59 -5.27
N ALA A 101 13.31 7.30 -5.59
CA ALA A 101 14.41 6.51 -6.10
C ALA A 101 14.28 6.43 -7.64
N PRO A 102 15.04 7.23 -8.40
CA PRO A 102 15.09 7.10 -9.85
C PRO A 102 15.81 5.81 -10.26
N GLY A 103 15.32 5.17 -11.31
CA GLY A 103 15.99 4.06 -11.99
C GLY A 103 17.12 4.53 -12.91
N GLU A 104 17.69 3.59 -13.67
CA GLU A 104 18.65 3.92 -14.72
C GLU A 104 18.00 4.82 -15.79
N ASP A 105 18.77 5.75 -16.34
CA ASP A 105 18.35 6.71 -17.38
C ASP A 105 17.18 7.64 -16.99
N PHE A 106 16.85 7.76 -15.70
CA PHE A 106 15.83 8.69 -15.26
C PHE A 106 16.27 10.14 -15.53
N PRO A 107 15.36 11.02 -16.02
CA PRO A 107 15.71 12.39 -16.35
C PRO A 107 16.31 13.16 -15.19
N ASP A 108 17.17 14.13 -15.51
CA ASP A 108 17.81 14.98 -14.50
C ASP A 108 16.80 15.92 -13.82
N MET A 109 17.10 16.26 -12.58
CA MET A 109 16.33 17.25 -11.85
C MET A 109 16.61 18.65 -12.42
N LYS A 110 15.56 19.46 -12.58
CA LYS A 110 15.66 20.86 -13.04
C LYS A 110 16.68 21.59 -12.19
N GLU A 111 17.56 22.37 -12.83
CA GLU A 111 18.62 23.11 -12.13
C GLU A 111 18.08 23.96 -10.96
N ALA A 112 16.94 24.62 -11.17
CA ALA A 112 16.29 25.44 -10.15
C ALA A 112 15.79 24.64 -8.93
N CYS A 113 15.60 23.33 -9.07
CA CYS A 113 15.07 22.46 -8.03
C CYS A 113 16.19 21.72 -7.27
N LYS A 114 17.43 21.68 -7.78
CA LYS A 114 18.53 20.88 -7.20
C LYS A 114 18.88 21.25 -5.75
N GLU A 115 18.85 22.54 -5.43
CA GLU A 115 19.12 23.03 -4.06
C GLU A 115 17.87 22.95 -3.17
N GLN A 116 16.68 23.06 -3.75
CA GLN A 116 15.40 22.99 -3.07
C GLN A 116 14.33 22.43 -4.01
N ILE A 117 13.63 21.38 -3.56
CA ILE A 117 12.50 20.78 -4.28
C ILE A 117 11.49 21.86 -4.69
N CYS A 118 11.12 21.85 -5.97
CA CYS A 118 10.06 22.65 -6.53
C CYS A 118 8.70 21.98 -6.23
N GLU A 119 7.98 22.50 -5.24
CA GLU A 119 6.63 22.05 -4.88
C GLU A 119 5.54 22.59 -5.83
#